data_AF-V5FF84-F1
#
_entry.id   AF-V5FF84-F1
#
_cell.length_a   1.000
_cell.length_b   1.000
_cell.length_c   1.000
_cell.angle_alpha   90.00
_cell.angle_beta   90.00
_cell.angle_gamma   90.00
#
_symmetry.space_group_name_H-M   'P 1'
#
loop_
_entity.id
_entity.type
_entity.pdbx_description
1 polymer ?
#
loop_
_entity_poly.entity_id
_entity_poly.type
_entity_poly.pdbx_seq_one_letter_code
_entity_poly.pdbx_strand_id
1 'polypeptide(L)'
;MKYSLGPLLYFWPKQDVESFYEQAKQSSADIIYLGESVCSKRRELKPQHWFDIAKDLSNSGKQVVLSTMALLEAPSEVNIMKKYIDNGDFAIEANDVSGIQLAHEKGVPFVVGPAVNTYNARTLNLFLKQGMIRWCMPVELSRDWLNNTLLQCDELGIRNKFEVEVFSHGYLPLAYSARCFTARAENKAKDDCLTCCIKYPTGLKVDSQEGQTVFNLNGIQTQSGYCYNLGNDIPSMHGLVDVVRLSPLGIDTFDNVEAFRANEQGTKPLQIQDRQCNGYWHQIAGLELR
;
A
#
# COMPACT_ATOMS: atom_id res chain seq x y z
N MET A 1 9.03 -8.81 -13.55
CA MET A 1 8.08 -7.75 -13.13
C MET A 1 8.86 -6.67 -12.40
N LYS A 2 8.26 -5.54 -12.01
CA LYS A 2 8.88 -4.59 -11.07
C LYS A 2 8.47 -4.94 -9.63
N TYR A 3 9.30 -4.56 -8.66
CA TYR A 3 9.02 -4.70 -7.24
C TYR A 3 8.91 -3.34 -6.58
N SER A 4 7.89 -3.17 -5.74
CA SER A 4 7.69 -1.93 -4.99
C SER A 4 7.67 -2.16 -3.49
N LEU A 5 8.20 -1.19 -2.75
CA LEU A 5 7.98 -1.05 -1.32
C LEU A 5 6.82 -0.08 -1.12
N GLY A 6 5.71 -0.56 -0.56
CA GLY A 6 4.58 0.28 -0.17
C GLY A 6 4.96 1.32 0.89
N PRO A 7 4.08 2.32 1.13
CA PRO A 7 4.35 3.30 2.18
C PRO A 7 4.36 2.61 3.55
N LEU A 8 5.12 3.17 4.50
CA LEU A 8 5.07 2.70 5.89
C LEU A 8 3.65 2.88 6.44
N LEU A 9 2.92 1.77 6.61
CA LEU A 9 1.58 1.81 7.17
C LEU A 9 1.59 2.05 8.68
N TYR A 10 2.67 1.69 9.36
CA TYR A 10 2.79 1.74 10.82
C TYR A 10 3.51 2.98 11.30
N PHE A 11 3.24 3.37 12.55
CA PHE A 11 3.85 4.55 13.14
C PHE A 11 5.19 4.19 13.77
N TRP A 12 6.28 4.42 13.04
CA TRP A 12 7.64 4.18 13.52
C TRP A 12 8.31 5.45 14.05
N PRO A 13 9.24 5.33 15.02
CA PRO A 13 10.11 6.43 15.41
C PRO A 13 10.87 7.00 14.21
N LYS A 14 11.12 8.31 14.21
CA LYS A 14 11.82 9.00 13.11
C LYS A 14 13.13 8.32 12.67
N GLN A 15 13.96 7.89 13.63
CA GLN A 15 15.25 7.26 13.35
C GLN A 15 15.10 5.93 12.60
N ASP A 16 14.07 5.15 12.93
CA ASP A 16 13.79 3.87 12.28
C ASP A 16 13.30 4.11 10.85
N VAL A 17 12.51 5.17 10.63
CA VAL A 17 12.08 5.60 9.30
C VAL A 17 13.29 6.01 8.44
N GLU A 18 14.17 6.87 8.96
CA GLU A 18 15.37 7.32 8.26
C GLU A 18 16.30 6.13 7.92
N SER A 19 16.53 5.23 8.89
CA SER A 19 17.35 4.03 8.72
C SER A 19 16.77 3.07 7.67
N PHE A 20 15.45 2.88 7.67
CA PHE A 20 14.78 2.04 6.69
C PHE A 20 14.96 2.57 5.27
N TYR A 21 14.76 3.87 5.04
CA TYR A 21 14.90 4.43 3.70
C TYR A 21 16.35 4.56 3.23
N GLU A 22 17.32 4.72 4.13
CA GLU A 22 18.74 4.63 3.76
C GLU A 22 19.08 3.23 3.22
N GLN A 23 18.56 2.17 3.84
CA GLN A 23 18.71 0.80 3.34
C GLN A 23 17.93 0.57 2.03
N ALA A 24 16.75 1.19 1.90
CA ALA A 24 15.92 1.04 0.71
C ALA A 24 16.62 1.52 -0.57
N LYS A 25 17.56 2.49 -0.48
CA LYS A 25 18.41 2.93 -1.60
C LYS A 25 19.16 1.78 -2.26
N GLN A 26 19.66 0.84 -1.45
CA GLN A 26 20.48 -0.28 -1.90
C GLN A 26 19.69 -1.56 -2.17
N SER A 27 18.40 -1.60 -1.81
CA SER A 27 17.53 -2.75 -2.05
C SER A 27 17.28 -2.99 -3.55
N SER A 28 16.77 -4.17 -3.92
CA SER A 28 16.33 -4.46 -5.30
C SER A 28 14.94 -3.94 -5.65
N ALA A 29 14.26 -3.23 -4.74
CA ALA A 29 12.99 -2.57 -5.07
C ALA A 29 13.20 -1.49 -6.14
N ASP A 30 12.35 -1.48 -7.16
CA ASP A 30 12.40 -0.51 -8.27
C ASP A 30 11.62 0.77 -7.90
N ILE A 31 10.55 0.61 -7.11
CA ILE A 31 9.61 1.67 -6.75
C ILE A 31 9.52 1.78 -5.23
N ILE A 32 9.49 3.01 -4.71
CA ILE A 32 9.31 3.27 -3.28
C ILE A 32 8.18 4.28 -3.09
N TYR A 33 7.17 3.88 -2.33
CA TYR A 33 6.08 4.75 -1.89
C TYR A 33 6.44 5.39 -0.55
N LEU A 34 6.20 6.69 -0.42
CA LEU A 34 6.60 7.49 0.74
C LEU A 34 5.45 8.31 1.29
N GLY A 35 5.45 8.54 2.59
CA GLY A 35 4.49 9.40 3.26
C GLY A 35 3.58 8.65 4.23
N GLU A 36 2.63 9.39 4.79
CA GLU A 36 1.69 8.90 5.80
C GLU A 36 0.32 8.73 5.15
N SER A 37 -0.14 7.48 5.03
CA SER A 37 -1.40 7.13 4.37
C SER A 37 -2.55 6.83 5.35
N VAL A 38 -2.27 6.73 6.65
CA VAL A 38 -3.22 6.23 7.66
C VAL A 38 -3.75 7.35 8.57
N CYS A 39 -2.90 8.16 9.20
CA CYS A 39 -3.36 9.14 10.19
C CYS A 39 -2.50 10.40 10.26
N SER A 40 -3.14 11.56 10.11
CA SER A 40 -2.50 12.88 10.13
C SER A 40 -1.85 13.28 11.46
N LYS A 41 -2.12 12.55 12.55
CA LYS A 41 -1.51 12.79 13.88
C LYS A 41 -0.11 12.18 14.02
N ARG A 42 0.28 11.27 13.11
CA ARG A 42 1.58 10.60 13.10
C ARG A 42 2.64 11.51 12.48
N ARG A 43 3.12 12.49 13.25
CA ARG A 43 3.94 13.61 12.76
C ARG A 43 5.42 13.54 13.16
N GLU A 44 5.99 12.35 13.22
CA GLU A 44 7.45 12.19 13.40
C GLU A 44 8.23 12.85 12.24
N LEU A 45 7.69 12.75 11.03
CA LEU A 45 8.21 13.41 9.83
C LEU A 45 7.23 14.49 9.34
N LYS A 46 7.78 15.66 9.00
CA LYS A 46 7.05 16.74 8.34
C LYS A 46 7.12 16.57 6.81
N PRO A 47 6.21 17.20 6.03
CA PRO A 47 6.21 17.12 4.57
C PRO A 47 7.57 17.39 3.91
N GLN A 48 8.30 18.42 4.36
CA GLN A 48 9.62 18.73 3.80
C GLN A 48 10.60 17.56 3.96
N HIS A 49 10.59 16.90 5.11
CA HIS A 49 11.48 15.77 5.37
C HIS A 49 11.14 14.58 4.45
N TRP A 50 9.85 14.34 4.18
CA TRP A 50 9.45 13.35 3.18
C TRP A 50 9.96 13.69 1.78
N PHE A 51 9.97 14.97 1.40
CA PHE A 51 10.53 15.40 0.11
C PHE A 51 12.05 15.25 0.05
N ASP A 52 12.75 15.48 1.16
CA ASP A 52 14.20 15.29 1.21
C ASP A 52 14.57 13.81 1.03
N ILE A 53 13.86 12.90 1.71
CA ILE A 53 13.98 11.45 1.51
C ILE A 53 13.63 11.06 0.07
N ALA A 54 12.55 11.62 -0.49
CA ALA A 54 12.14 11.35 -1.86
C ALA A 54 13.22 11.70 -2.88
N LYS A 55 13.87 12.86 -2.71
CA LYS A 55 14.97 13.30 -3.59
C LYS A 55 16.18 12.39 -3.46
N ASP A 56 16.56 12.01 -2.26
CA ASP A 56 17.70 11.13 -2.04
C ASP A 56 17.47 9.73 -2.66
N LEU A 57 16.29 9.15 -2.45
CA LEU A 57 15.89 7.89 -3.07
C LEU A 57 15.86 7.98 -4.60
N SER A 58 15.29 9.06 -5.15
CA SER A 58 15.26 9.28 -6.59
C SER A 58 16.67 9.41 -7.19
N ASN A 59 17.59 10.08 -6.49
CA ASN A 59 18.99 10.21 -6.91
C ASN A 59 19.74 8.86 -6.90
N SER A 60 19.28 7.89 -6.10
CA SER A 60 19.78 6.51 -6.14
C SER A 60 19.18 5.65 -7.27
N GLY A 61 18.32 6.23 -8.12
CA GLY A 61 17.73 5.56 -9.27
C GLY A 61 16.39 4.87 -8.99
N LYS A 62 15.77 5.12 -7.83
CA LYS A 62 14.44 4.58 -7.49
C LYS A 62 13.33 5.41 -8.09
N GLN A 63 12.25 4.78 -8.55
CA GLN A 63 11.02 5.51 -8.84
C GLN A 63 10.33 5.83 -7.51
N VAL A 64 10.13 7.12 -7.21
CA VAL A 64 9.48 7.55 -5.97
C VAL A 64 8.05 7.98 -6.23
N VAL A 65 7.14 7.59 -5.33
CA VAL A 65 5.71 7.97 -5.35
C VAL A 65 5.31 8.48 -3.96
N LEU A 66 4.65 9.63 -3.88
CA LEU A 66 4.20 10.22 -2.61
C LEU A 66 2.76 9.82 -2.28
N SER A 67 2.57 9.03 -1.24
CA SER A 67 1.28 8.55 -0.77
C SER A 67 0.50 9.61 0.02
N THR A 68 -0.75 9.81 -0.39
CA THR A 68 -1.72 10.65 0.34
C THR A 68 -2.54 9.78 1.30
N MET A 69 -3.21 10.43 2.26
CA MET A 69 -4.05 9.73 3.25
C MET A 69 -5.30 9.11 2.61
N ALA A 70 -5.67 7.92 3.10
CA ALA A 70 -6.88 7.20 2.67
C ALA A 70 -8.19 7.78 3.22
N LEU A 71 -8.14 8.46 4.37
CA LEU A 71 -9.32 9.07 4.99
C LEU A 71 -8.99 10.49 5.45
N LEU A 72 -9.72 11.47 4.90
CA LEU A 72 -9.59 12.89 5.23
C LEU A 72 -10.81 13.35 6.02
N GLU A 73 -10.58 13.86 7.23
CA GLU A 73 -11.60 14.28 8.19
C GLU A 73 -11.52 15.78 8.49
N ALA A 74 -10.40 16.45 8.18
CA ALA A 74 -10.18 17.86 8.47
C ALA A 74 -9.61 18.66 7.28
N PRO A 75 -9.92 19.97 7.17
CA PRO A 75 -9.34 20.85 6.15
C PRO A 75 -7.80 20.92 6.18
N SER A 76 -7.20 20.74 7.38
CA SER A 76 -5.74 20.72 7.54
C SER A 76 -5.09 19.54 6.82
N GLU A 77 -5.79 18.41 6.70
CA GLU A 77 -5.32 17.21 6.01
C GLU A 77 -5.38 17.39 4.49
N VAL A 78 -6.46 18.03 4.01
CA VAL A 78 -6.57 18.45 2.60
C VAL A 78 -5.42 19.40 2.23
N ASN A 79 -5.03 20.31 3.12
CA ASN A 79 -3.88 21.20 2.87
C ASN A 79 -2.55 20.45 2.80
N ILE A 80 -2.36 19.36 3.55
CA ILE A 80 -1.17 18.50 3.44
C ILE A 80 -1.19 17.76 2.10
N MET A 81 -2.32 17.18 1.73
CA MET A 81 -2.49 16.52 0.43
C MET A 81 -2.17 17.47 -0.73
N LYS A 82 -2.67 18.71 -0.71
CA LYS A 82 -2.33 19.73 -1.72
C LYS A 82 -0.83 19.99 -1.81
N LYS A 83 -0.13 20.05 -0.66
CA LYS A 83 1.34 20.20 -0.65
C LYS A 83 2.05 19.03 -1.30
N TYR A 84 1.59 17.79 -1.10
CA TYR A 84 2.14 16.62 -1.79
C TYR A 84 1.85 16.62 -3.28
N ILE A 85 0.72 17.16 -3.72
CA ILE A 85 0.40 17.27 -5.15
C ILE A 85 1.24 18.38 -5.79
N ASP A 86 1.41 19.51 -5.12
CA ASP A 86 2.22 20.64 -5.58
C ASP A 86 3.74 20.38 -5.43
N ASN A 87 4.19 19.13 -5.31
CA ASN A 87 5.59 18.77 -5.06
C ASN A 87 6.52 19.01 -6.26
N GLY A 88 5.98 18.99 -7.49
CA GLY A 88 6.70 19.32 -8.73
C GLY A 88 7.59 18.22 -9.32
N ASP A 89 8.03 17.24 -8.52
CA ASP A 89 9.07 16.28 -8.91
C ASP A 89 8.55 14.83 -9.06
N PHE A 90 7.56 14.44 -8.27
CA PHE A 90 7.13 13.05 -8.07
C PHE A 90 5.64 12.83 -8.35
N ALA A 91 5.32 11.64 -8.83
CA ALA A 91 3.94 11.17 -8.89
C ALA A 91 3.36 10.99 -7.47
N ILE A 92 2.03 11.06 -7.37
CA ILE A 92 1.33 10.83 -6.09
C ILE A 92 0.59 9.49 -6.12
N GLU A 93 0.51 8.80 -4.99
CA GLU A 93 -0.46 7.73 -4.79
C GLU A 93 -1.70 8.33 -4.13
N ALA A 94 -2.79 8.37 -4.88
CA ALA A 94 -4.08 8.82 -4.40
C ALA A 94 -4.81 7.68 -3.70
N ASN A 95 -4.98 7.82 -2.38
CA ASN A 95 -5.75 6.88 -1.56
C ASN A 95 -7.19 7.37 -1.27
N ASP A 96 -7.56 8.55 -1.77
CA ASP A 96 -8.92 9.09 -1.76
C ASP A 96 -9.23 9.77 -3.10
N VAL A 97 -10.49 9.78 -3.54
CA VAL A 97 -10.91 10.35 -4.83
C VAL A 97 -10.67 11.86 -4.94
N SER A 98 -10.62 12.58 -3.82
CA SER A 98 -10.22 13.99 -3.81
C SER A 98 -8.75 14.18 -4.23
N GLY A 99 -7.88 13.23 -3.91
CA GLY A 99 -6.50 13.21 -4.36
C GLY A 99 -6.39 13.04 -5.87
N ILE A 100 -7.23 12.18 -6.46
CA ILE A 100 -7.34 12.00 -7.92
C ILE A 100 -7.77 13.31 -8.58
N GLN A 101 -8.82 13.95 -8.08
CA GLN A 101 -9.34 15.20 -8.64
C GLN A 101 -8.27 16.31 -8.60
N LEU A 102 -7.60 16.49 -7.46
CA LEU A 102 -6.58 17.52 -7.32
C LEU A 102 -5.34 17.24 -8.18
N ALA A 103 -4.93 15.98 -8.31
CA ALA A 103 -3.82 15.60 -9.19
C ALA A 103 -4.16 15.89 -10.66
N HIS A 104 -5.40 15.57 -11.07
CA HIS A 104 -5.91 15.89 -12.40
C HIS A 104 -5.90 17.40 -12.69
N GLU A 105 -6.44 18.22 -11.78
CA GLU A 105 -6.47 19.68 -11.92
C GLU A 105 -5.07 20.30 -12.04
N LYS A 106 -4.07 19.65 -11.43
CA LYS A 106 -2.67 20.09 -11.45
C LYS A 106 -1.83 19.43 -12.54
N GLY A 107 -2.39 18.50 -13.31
CA GLY A 107 -1.66 17.74 -14.33
C GLY A 107 -0.56 16.84 -13.76
N VAL A 108 -0.69 16.42 -12.49
CA VAL A 108 0.29 15.57 -11.81
C VAL A 108 -0.06 14.10 -12.08
N PRO A 109 0.87 13.29 -12.62
CA PRO A 109 0.65 11.86 -12.78
C PRO A 109 0.38 11.18 -11.44
N PHE A 110 -0.56 10.23 -11.41
CA PHE A 110 -0.92 9.57 -10.15
C PHE A 110 -1.10 8.05 -10.27
N VAL A 111 -0.83 7.38 -9.15
CA VAL A 111 -1.19 5.99 -8.89
C VAL A 111 -2.52 5.98 -8.15
N VAL A 112 -3.48 5.17 -8.58
CA VAL A 112 -4.66 4.86 -7.77
C VAL A 112 -4.28 3.79 -6.76
N GLY A 113 -4.23 4.17 -5.48
CA GLY A 113 -3.85 3.27 -4.40
C GLY A 113 -4.96 2.28 -4.03
N PRO A 114 -4.63 1.23 -3.24
CA PRO A 114 -5.56 0.15 -2.91
C PRO A 114 -6.75 0.60 -2.04
N ALA A 115 -6.69 1.79 -1.44
CA ALA A 115 -7.78 2.34 -0.64
C ALA A 115 -8.93 2.93 -1.50
N VAL A 116 -8.71 3.17 -2.79
CA VAL A 116 -9.77 3.64 -3.71
C VAL A 116 -10.46 2.44 -4.33
N ASN A 117 -11.71 2.22 -3.95
CA ASN A 117 -12.56 1.11 -4.39
C ASN A 117 -12.86 1.15 -5.90
N THR A 118 -11.92 0.63 -6.69
CA THR A 118 -11.96 0.63 -8.16
C THR A 118 -12.20 -0.78 -8.67
N TYR A 119 -13.46 -1.12 -8.95
CA TYR A 119 -13.89 -2.50 -9.21
C TYR A 119 -14.24 -2.81 -10.66
N ASN A 120 -14.06 -1.88 -11.60
CA ASN A 120 -14.45 -2.11 -12.99
C ASN A 120 -13.61 -1.28 -13.98
N ALA A 121 -13.58 -1.76 -15.23
CA ALA A 121 -12.80 -1.15 -16.31
C ALA A 121 -13.29 0.26 -16.72
N ARG A 122 -14.58 0.60 -16.51
CA ARG A 122 -15.10 1.93 -16.84
C ARG A 122 -14.56 2.99 -15.88
N THR A 123 -14.46 2.68 -14.60
CA THR A 123 -13.81 3.56 -13.61
C THR A 123 -12.32 3.72 -13.93
N LEU A 124 -11.63 2.62 -14.30
CA LEU A 124 -10.23 2.70 -14.74
C LEU A 124 -10.07 3.60 -15.99
N ASN A 125 -10.98 3.52 -16.95
CA ASN A 125 -10.98 4.41 -18.12
C ASN A 125 -11.16 5.88 -17.73
N LEU A 126 -12.00 6.17 -16.72
CA LEU A 126 -12.18 7.52 -16.19
C LEU A 126 -10.88 8.03 -15.57
N PHE A 127 -10.27 7.26 -14.67
CA PHE A 127 -9.03 7.65 -14.01
C PHE A 127 -7.86 7.77 -14.99
N LEU A 128 -7.79 6.91 -16.01
CA LEU A 128 -6.81 7.03 -17.09
C LEU A 128 -6.92 8.37 -17.82
N LYS A 129 -8.14 8.80 -18.16
CA LYS A 129 -8.38 10.12 -18.78
C LYS A 129 -8.00 11.29 -17.88
N GLN A 130 -7.95 11.05 -16.57
CA GLN A 130 -7.57 12.06 -15.57
C GLN A 130 -6.05 12.13 -15.32
N GLY A 131 -5.26 11.17 -15.80
CA GLY A 131 -3.81 11.14 -15.63
C GLY A 131 -3.28 9.98 -14.79
N MET A 132 -4.08 8.95 -14.54
CA MET A 132 -3.63 7.74 -13.85
C MET A 132 -2.54 7.04 -14.67
N ILE A 133 -1.43 6.71 -14.03
CA ILE A 133 -0.32 5.94 -14.63
C ILE A 133 -0.24 4.50 -14.13
N ARG A 134 -0.82 4.22 -12.96
CA ARG A 134 -0.81 2.90 -12.33
C ARG A 134 -2.06 2.70 -11.48
N TRP A 135 -2.56 1.48 -11.45
CA TRP A 135 -3.65 1.05 -10.59
C TRP A 135 -3.18 -0.07 -9.68
N CYS A 136 -3.22 0.17 -8.37
CA CYS A 136 -3.10 -0.90 -7.38
C CYS A 136 -4.49 -1.49 -7.15
N MET A 137 -4.65 -2.78 -7.47
CA MET A 137 -5.92 -3.48 -7.30
C MET A 137 -6.36 -3.48 -5.82
N PRO A 138 -7.66 -3.29 -5.51
CA PRO A 138 -8.20 -3.49 -4.17
C PRO A 138 -7.85 -4.88 -3.61
N VAL A 139 -7.51 -4.93 -2.33
CA VAL A 139 -6.79 -6.06 -1.71
C VAL A 139 -7.65 -7.30 -1.46
N GLU A 140 -8.96 -7.16 -1.51
CA GLU A 140 -9.95 -8.22 -1.32
C GLU A 140 -10.32 -8.97 -2.62
N LEU A 141 -9.77 -8.56 -3.76
CA LEU A 141 -10.11 -9.11 -5.07
C LEU A 141 -9.19 -10.27 -5.47
N SER A 142 -9.76 -11.25 -6.17
CA SER A 142 -9.04 -12.43 -6.64
C SER A 142 -8.29 -12.20 -7.95
N ARG A 143 -7.37 -13.12 -8.27
CA ARG A 143 -6.72 -13.16 -9.59
C ARG A 143 -7.72 -13.28 -10.73
N ASP A 144 -8.76 -14.09 -10.53
CA ASP A 144 -9.79 -14.29 -11.55
C ASP A 144 -10.60 -13.01 -11.77
N TRP A 145 -10.87 -12.24 -10.71
CA TRP A 145 -11.45 -10.91 -10.83
C TRP A 145 -10.56 -9.94 -11.59
N LEU A 146 -9.25 -9.94 -11.29
CA LEU A 146 -8.26 -9.14 -12.01
C LEU A 146 -8.29 -9.47 -13.51
N ASN A 147 -8.18 -10.75 -13.86
CA ASN A 147 -8.19 -11.20 -15.24
C ASN A 147 -9.45 -10.74 -15.99
N ASN A 148 -10.64 -10.92 -15.39
CA ASN A 148 -11.90 -10.46 -15.98
C ASN A 148 -11.95 -8.93 -16.16
N THR A 149 -11.40 -8.17 -15.22
CA THR A 149 -11.32 -6.71 -15.32
C THR A 149 -10.37 -6.28 -16.44
N LEU A 150 -9.24 -6.97 -16.59
CA LEU A 150 -8.27 -6.69 -17.65
C LEU A 150 -8.80 -7.03 -19.05
N LEU A 151 -9.59 -8.11 -19.19
CA LEU A 151 -10.31 -8.40 -20.45
C LEU A 151 -11.27 -7.27 -20.82
N GLN A 152 -12.02 -6.73 -19.86
CA GLN A 152 -12.86 -5.54 -20.12
C GLN A 152 -12.04 -4.30 -20.46
N CYS A 153 -10.81 -4.18 -19.92
CA CYS A 153 -9.89 -3.11 -20.30
C CYS A 153 -9.38 -3.28 -21.74
N ASP A 154 -9.22 -4.51 -22.23
CA ASP A 154 -8.90 -4.78 -23.64
C ASP A 154 -10.06 -4.39 -24.56
N GLU A 155 -11.30 -4.74 -24.20
CA GLU A 155 -12.51 -4.33 -24.94
C GLU A 155 -12.65 -2.80 -25.05
N LEU A 156 -12.23 -2.07 -24.01
CA LEU A 156 -12.20 -0.60 -23.99
C LEU A 156 -10.93 0.00 -24.63
N GLY A 157 -9.96 -0.81 -25.04
CA GLY A 157 -8.70 -0.36 -25.63
C GLY A 157 -7.78 0.40 -24.66
N ILE A 158 -7.78 0.03 -23.38
CA ILE A 158 -7.00 0.70 -22.32
C ILE A 158 -6.00 -0.18 -21.56
N ARG A 159 -6.00 -1.51 -21.75
CA ARG A 159 -5.17 -2.46 -20.98
C ARG A 159 -3.67 -2.11 -20.88
N ASN A 160 -3.10 -1.58 -21.97
CA ASN A 160 -1.67 -1.25 -22.06
C ASN A 160 -1.38 0.25 -21.89
N LYS A 161 -2.29 1.00 -21.25
CA LYS A 161 -2.16 2.45 -21.03
C LYS A 161 -1.83 2.84 -19.59
N PHE A 162 -1.77 1.87 -18.68
CA PHE A 162 -1.40 2.04 -17.27
C PHE A 162 -0.78 0.75 -16.74
N GLU A 163 0.01 0.84 -15.68
CA GLU A 163 0.57 -0.33 -14.98
C GLU A 163 -0.44 -0.95 -14.00
N VAL A 164 -0.47 -2.27 -13.90
CA VAL A 164 -1.24 -3.02 -12.91
C VAL A 164 -0.32 -3.41 -11.74
N GLU A 165 -0.71 -3.03 -10.52
CA GLU A 165 0.02 -3.35 -9.30
C GLU A 165 -0.83 -4.21 -8.36
N VAL A 166 -0.20 -5.17 -7.67
CA VAL A 166 -0.84 -6.04 -6.69
C VAL A 166 -0.11 -5.97 -5.36
N PHE A 167 -0.86 -5.66 -4.28
CA PHE A 167 -0.39 -5.82 -2.91
C PHE A 167 -0.16 -7.31 -2.62
N SER A 168 1.11 -7.72 -2.59
CA SER A 168 1.51 -9.12 -2.64
C SER A 168 2.14 -9.62 -1.33
N HIS A 169 2.54 -8.72 -0.44
CA HIS A 169 3.04 -9.08 0.89
C HIS A 169 2.65 -8.07 1.97
N GLY A 170 2.23 -8.55 3.13
CA GLY A 170 1.92 -7.74 4.33
C GLY A 170 0.49 -7.88 4.82
N TYR A 171 0.11 -7.16 5.86
CA TYR A 171 -1.26 -7.15 6.36
C TYR A 171 -2.17 -6.29 5.49
N LEU A 172 -3.20 -6.90 4.90
CA LEU A 172 -4.07 -6.26 3.92
C LEU A 172 -4.90 -5.14 4.57
N PRO A 173 -4.88 -3.90 4.07
CA PRO A 173 -5.71 -2.81 4.59
C PRO A 173 -7.18 -2.96 4.16
N LEU A 174 -7.96 -3.70 4.94
CA LEU A 174 -9.34 -4.09 4.58
C LEU A 174 -10.37 -2.97 4.80
N ALA A 175 -10.17 -2.11 5.79
CA ALA A 175 -11.12 -1.04 6.09
C ALA A 175 -10.47 0.15 6.81
N TYR A 176 -11.12 1.31 6.69
CA TYR A 176 -10.76 2.57 7.35
C TYR A 176 -11.96 3.12 8.12
N SER A 177 -11.72 3.70 9.30
CA SER A 177 -12.78 4.26 10.15
C SER A 177 -12.44 5.67 10.63
N ALA A 178 -13.45 6.54 10.75
CA ALA A 178 -13.27 7.82 11.46
C ALA A 178 -12.92 7.62 12.95
N ARG A 179 -13.09 6.41 13.50
CA ARG A 179 -12.67 6.05 14.86
C ARG A 179 -11.29 5.38 14.85
N CYS A 180 -10.46 5.68 15.85
CA CYS A 180 -9.16 5.03 16.01
C CYS A 180 -9.30 3.80 16.93
N PHE A 181 -9.18 2.60 16.34
CA PHE A 181 -9.30 1.34 17.06
C PHE A 181 -8.14 1.09 18.02
N THR A 182 -6.92 1.49 17.66
CA THR A 182 -5.77 1.40 18.58
C THR A 182 -5.95 2.29 19.81
N ALA A 183 -6.44 3.53 19.63
CA ALA A 183 -6.75 4.40 20.76
C ALA A 183 -7.85 3.81 21.64
N ARG A 184 -8.90 3.24 21.02
CA ARG A 184 -9.99 2.57 21.73
C ARG A 184 -9.49 1.39 22.56
N ALA A 185 -8.59 0.57 22.02
CA ALA A 185 -7.98 -0.56 22.71
C ALA A 185 -7.16 -0.13 23.94
N GLU A 186 -6.52 1.04 23.87
CA GLU A 186 -5.81 1.67 24.99
C GLU A 186 -6.74 2.47 25.94
N ASN A 187 -8.07 2.36 25.75
CA ASN A 187 -9.09 3.13 26.46
C ASN A 187 -8.88 4.66 26.40
N LYS A 188 -8.44 5.16 25.24
CA LYS A 188 -8.23 6.59 24.95
C LYS A 188 -9.24 7.09 23.93
N ALA A 189 -9.58 8.37 24.02
CA ALA A 189 -10.24 9.08 22.93
C ALA A 189 -9.28 9.27 21.75
N LYS A 190 -9.81 9.42 20.53
CA LYS A 190 -9.00 9.64 19.32
C LYS A 190 -8.17 10.93 19.42
N ASP A 191 -8.78 12.01 19.90
CA ASP A 191 -8.14 13.32 19.98
C ASP A 191 -7.04 13.36 21.04
N ASP A 192 -7.16 12.55 22.10
CA ASP A 192 -6.16 12.38 23.16
C ASP A 192 -5.45 11.03 23.10
N CYS A 193 -5.26 10.48 21.89
CA CYS A 193 -4.66 9.15 21.72
C CYS A 193 -3.19 9.06 22.12
N LEU A 194 -2.52 10.20 22.31
CA LEU A 194 -1.08 10.31 22.62
C LEU A 194 -0.19 9.50 21.67
N THR A 195 -0.62 9.40 20.40
CA THR A 195 0.07 8.62 19.35
C THR A 195 0.44 7.19 19.79
N CYS A 196 -0.42 6.56 20.59
CA CYS A 196 -0.18 5.24 21.19
C CYS A 196 0.14 4.12 20.18
N CYS A 197 -0.22 4.29 18.90
CA CYS A 197 0.17 3.38 17.83
C CYS A 197 1.68 3.17 17.70
N ILE A 198 2.53 4.07 18.22
CA ILE A 198 3.99 3.92 18.18
C ILE A 198 4.47 2.68 18.97
N LYS A 199 3.67 2.22 19.95
CA LYS A 199 3.96 1.01 20.73
C LYS A 199 3.79 -0.28 19.92
N TYR A 200 3.17 -0.18 18.75
CA TYR A 200 2.72 -1.31 17.93
C TYR A 200 3.33 -1.22 16.52
N PRO A 201 4.64 -1.55 16.37
CA PRO A 201 5.39 -1.31 15.14
C PRO A 201 4.85 -2.08 13.93
N THR A 202 4.05 -3.12 14.15
CA THR A 202 3.36 -3.91 13.11
C THR A 202 1.87 -4.06 13.39
N GLY A 203 1.27 -3.13 14.16
CA GLY A 203 -0.15 -3.15 14.53
C GLY A 203 -0.46 -3.97 15.78
N LEU A 204 -1.74 -3.91 16.18
CA LEU A 204 -2.29 -4.59 17.36
C LEU A 204 -3.15 -5.78 16.92
N LYS A 205 -2.69 -6.98 17.24
CA LYS A 205 -3.40 -8.24 17.01
C LYS A 205 -4.76 -8.29 17.71
N VAL A 206 -5.79 -8.77 17.02
CA VAL A 206 -7.13 -8.99 17.56
C VAL A 206 -7.56 -10.43 17.32
N ASP A 207 -7.94 -11.07 18.42
CA ASP A 207 -8.43 -12.44 18.45
C ASP A 207 -9.95 -12.47 18.63
N SER A 208 -10.61 -13.47 18.06
CA SER A 208 -12.01 -13.79 18.28
C SER A 208 -12.24 -14.34 19.70
N GLN A 209 -13.50 -14.57 20.08
CA GLN A 209 -13.81 -15.18 21.37
C GLN A 209 -13.31 -16.63 21.46
N GLU A 210 -13.15 -17.28 20.32
CA GLU A 210 -12.59 -18.63 20.16
C GLU A 210 -11.05 -18.63 20.11
N GLY A 211 -10.40 -17.45 20.25
CA GLY A 211 -8.94 -17.31 20.28
C GLY A 211 -8.27 -17.29 18.90
N GLN A 212 -9.04 -17.26 17.81
CA GLN A 212 -8.49 -17.16 16.45
C GLN A 212 -8.16 -15.70 16.11
N THR A 213 -6.96 -15.44 15.58
CA THR A 213 -6.61 -14.12 15.08
C THR A 213 -7.38 -13.79 13.82
N VAL A 214 -8.18 -12.73 13.88
CA VAL A 214 -9.06 -12.32 12.77
C VAL A 214 -8.59 -11.02 12.12
N PHE A 215 -8.04 -10.10 12.91
CA PHE A 215 -7.65 -8.77 12.44
C PHE A 215 -6.35 -8.28 13.08
N ASN A 216 -5.74 -7.31 12.43
CA ASN A 216 -4.64 -6.51 12.95
C ASN A 216 -5.03 -5.03 12.89
N LEU A 217 -4.98 -4.31 14.02
CA LEU A 217 -5.44 -2.92 14.12
C LEU A 217 -4.27 -1.95 14.03
N ASN A 218 -4.40 -0.96 13.15
CA ASN A 218 -3.38 0.04 12.90
C ASN A 218 -4.00 1.45 12.88
N GLY A 219 -4.18 2.05 14.06
CA GLY A 219 -4.84 3.34 14.19
C GLY A 219 -6.29 3.28 13.75
N ILE A 220 -6.61 3.94 12.63
CA ILE A 220 -7.94 3.94 12.01
C ILE A 220 -8.16 2.79 11.02
N GLN A 221 -7.10 2.04 10.71
CA GLN A 221 -7.10 0.99 9.70
C GLN A 221 -7.31 -0.37 10.39
N THR A 222 -8.24 -1.16 9.85
CA THR A 222 -8.40 -2.58 10.16
C THR A 222 -7.75 -3.39 9.05
N GLN A 223 -6.79 -4.23 9.42
CA GLN A 223 -6.06 -5.07 8.48
C GLN A 223 -6.39 -6.56 8.67
N SER A 224 -6.01 -7.40 7.69
CA SER A 224 -6.10 -8.85 7.81
C SER A 224 -5.38 -9.36 9.07
N GLY A 225 -5.90 -10.43 9.68
CA GLY A 225 -5.28 -11.06 10.86
C GLY A 225 -3.97 -11.79 10.55
N TYR A 226 -3.85 -12.31 9.32
CA TYR A 226 -2.67 -13.02 8.81
C TYR A 226 -1.96 -12.20 7.76
N CYS A 227 -0.64 -12.40 7.66
CA CYS A 227 0.18 -11.70 6.69
C CYS A 227 -0.09 -12.30 5.30
N TYR A 228 -0.53 -11.47 4.36
CA TYR A 228 -0.73 -11.90 3.00
C TYR A 228 0.63 -12.20 2.35
N ASN A 229 0.75 -13.31 1.62
CA ASN A 229 1.97 -13.70 0.96
C ASN A 229 1.69 -14.39 -0.37
N LEU A 230 1.96 -13.69 -1.48
CA LEU A 230 1.84 -14.20 -2.84
C LEU A 230 3.16 -14.65 -3.45
N GLY A 231 4.21 -14.88 -2.64
CA GLY A 231 5.54 -15.23 -3.12
C GLY A 231 5.58 -16.50 -3.97
N ASN A 232 4.73 -17.49 -3.65
CA ASN A 232 4.58 -18.71 -4.44
C ASN A 232 3.58 -18.57 -5.61
N ASP A 233 2.83 -17.48 -5.63
CA ASP A 233 1.84 -17.16 -6.65
C ASP A 233 2.39 -16.24 -7.76
N ILE A 234 3.63 -15.74 -7.63
CA ILE A 234 4.29 -14.87 -8.62
C ILE A 234 4.25 -15.46 -10.05
N PRO A 235 4.50 -16.76 -10.29
CA PRO A 235 4.42 -17.31 -11.64
C PRO A 235 3.04 -17.13 -12.29
N SER A 236 1.97 -17.09 -11.47
CA SER A 236 0.60 -16.88 -11.93
C SER A 236 0.29 -15.43 -12.33
N MET A 237 1.20 -14.49 -12.06
CA MET A 237 1.06 -13.06 -12.33
C MET A 237 1.59 -12.65 -13.70
N HIS A 238 2.35 -13.51 -14.39
CA HIS A 238 2.92 -13.20 -15.70
C HIS A 238 1.84 -12.78 -16.72
N GLY A 239 2.03 -11.61 -17.35
CA GLY A 239 1.09 -11.02 -18.30
C GLY A 239 -0.11 -10.30 -17.67
N LEU A 240 -0.29 -10.42 -16.34
CA LEU A 240 -1.39 -9.79 -15.60
C LEU A 240 -0.91 -8.62 -14.75
N VAL A 241 0.23 -8.77 -14.07
CA VAL A 241 0.75 -7.80 -13.09
C VAL A 241 2.07 -7.21 -13.58
N ASP A 242 2.19 -5.89 -13.51
CA ASP A 242 3.41 -5.16 -13.87
C ASP A 242 4.28 -4.89 -12.64
N VAL A 243 3.65 -4.67 -11.48
CA VAL A 243 4.31 -4.32 -10.21
C VAL A 243 3.82 -5.20 -9.06
N VAL A 244 4.77 -5.85 -8.37
CA VAL A 244 4.54 -6.64 -7.15
C VAL A 244 4.89 -5.77 -5.94
N ARG A 245 3.87 -5.41 -5.15
CA ARG A 245 4.03 -4.53 -3.98
C ARG A 245 4.20 -5.31 -2.68
N LEU A 246 5.25 -5.01 -1.93
CA LEU A 246 5.47 -5.50 -0.58
C LEU A 246 5.28 -4.35 0.41
N SER A 247 4.39 -4.53 1.39
CA SER A 247 4.23 -3.57 2.48
C SER A 247 5.34 -3.79 3.52
N PRO A 248 6.06 -2.72 3.92
CA PRO A 248 7.08 -2.82 4.95
C PRO A 248 6.50 -3.27 6.30
N LEU A 249 7.11 -4.31 6.88
CA LEU A 249 6.85 -4.78 8.25
C LEU A 249 8.07 -4.60 9.17
N GLY A 250 9.23 -4.26 8.59
CA GLY A 250 10.52 -4.16 9.26
C GLY A 250 11.65 -4.28 8.22
N ILE A 251 12.90 -4.29 8.69
CA ILE A 251 14.09 -4.41 7.81
C ILE A 251 14.10 -5.70 6.99
N ASP A 252 13.56 -6.80 7.52
CA ASP A 252 13.43 -8.09 6.83
C ASP A 252 12.55 -8.01 5.57
N THR A 253 11.83 -6.90 5.35
CA THR A 253 11.09 -6.67 4.08
C THR A 253 12.03 -6.68 2.88
N PHE A 254 13.28 -6.21 3.03
CA PHE A 254 14.25 -6.23 1.93
C PHE A 254 14.60 -7.66 1.50
N ASP A 255 14.81 -8.56 2.47
CA ASP A 255 15.03 -9.99 2.18
C ASP A 255 13.81 -10.63 1.53
N ASN A 256 12.60 -10.22 1.91
CA ASN A 256 11.38 -10.66 1.24
C ASN A 256 11.31 -10.19 -0.22
N VAL A 257 11.76 -8.96 -0.53
CA VAL A 257 11.84 -8.50 -1.94
C VAL A 257 12.78 -9.41 -2.74
N GLU A 258 13.97 -9.73 -2.20
CA GLU A 258 14.91 -10.65 -2.85
C GLU A 258 14.30 -12.05 -3.03
N ALA A 259 13.63 -12.58 -2.01
CA ALA A 259 13.01 -13.90 -2.07
C ALA A 259 11.89 -13.96 -3.12
N PHE A 260 11.02 -12.96 -3.19
CA PHE A 260 9.99 -12.85 -4.21
C PHE A 260 10.61 -12.78 -5.61
N ARG A 261 11.60 -11.91 -5.80
CA ARG A 261 12.29 -11.72 -7.08
C ARG A 261 13.01 -13.01 -7.52
N ALA A 262 13.60 -13.74 -6.58
CA ALA A 262 14.25 -15.03 -6.85
C ALA A 262 13.26 -16.13 -7.30
N ASN A 263 11.97 -16.01 -6.95
CA ASN A 263 10.93 -16.96 -7.30
C ASN A 263 10.07 -16.54 -8.51
N GLU A 264 10.47 -15.53 -9.30
CA GLU A 264 9.68 -15.08 -10.47
C GLU A 264 9.35 -16.22 -11.45
N GLN A 265 10.28 -17.17 -11.62
CA GLN A 265 10.10 -18.33 -12.49
C GLN A 265 9.54 -19.57 -11.77
N GLY A 266 9.17 -19.45 -10.49
CA GLY A 266 8.65 -20.56 -9.68
C GLY A 266 9.70 -21.61 -9.29
N THR A 267 10.98 -21.31 -9.45
CA THR A 267 12.09 -22.27 -9.22
C THR A 267 12.66 -22.22 -7.82
N LYS A 268 12.28 -21.23 -7.00
CA LYS A 268 12.75 -21.02 -5.63
C LYS A 268 11.57 -20.71 -4.71
N PRO A 269 10.64 -21.66 -4.52
CA PRO A 269 9.44 -21.42 -3.73
C PRO A 269 9.81 -20.98 -2.32
N LEU A 270 9.06 -20.01 -1.81
CA LEU A 270 9.22 -19.48 -0.46
C LEU A 270 8.63 -20.46 0.54
N GLN A 271 9.29 -20.57 1.69
CA GLN A 271 8.73 -21.25 2.84
C GLN A 271 7.62 -20.39 3.42
N ILE A 272 6.39 -20.91 3.41
CA ILE A 272 5.25 -20.22 4.00
C ILE A 272 5.29 -20.41 5.51
N GLN A 273 5.39 -19.30 6.24
CA GLN A 273 5.43 -19.31 7.70
C GLN A 273 4.02 -19.48 8.28
N ASP A 274 3.95 -19.87 9.55
CA ASP A 274 2.67 -19.85 10.29
C ASP A 274 2.04 -18.45 10.25
N ARG A 275 0.71 -18.39 10.14
CA ARG A 275 -0.08 -17.14 10.03
C ARG A 275 0.21 -16.29 8.77
N GLN A 276 0.52 -16.96 7.66
CA GLN A 276 0.46 -16.37 6.33
C GLN A 276 -0.77 -16.87 5.56
N CYS A 277 -1.28 -16.05 4.64
CA CYS A 277 -2.45 -16.38 3.83
C CYS A 277 -2.32 -15.89 2.37
N ASN A 278 -3.06 -16.52 1.46
CA ASN A 278 -3.19 -16.09 0.06
C ASN A 278 -4.65 -16.26 -0.45
N GLY A 279 -5.60 -16.46 0.46
CA GLY A 279 -6.95 -16.91 0.10
C GLY A 279 -7.71 -16.01 -0.87
N TYR A 280 -7.63 -14.68 -0.72
CA TYR A 280 -8.29 -13.76 -1.65
C TYR A 280 -7.83 -13.95 -3.09
N TRP A 281 -6.52 -14.09 -3.34
CA TRP A 281 -5.97 -14.37 -4.67
C TRP A 281 -6.61 -15.58 -5.33
N HIS A 282 -6.85 -16.63 -4.52
CA HIS A 282 -7.37 -17.94 -4.92
C HIS A 282 -8.89 -18.08 -4.80
N GLN A 283 -9.61 -17.00 -4.52
CA GLN A 283 -11.07 -16.99 -4.37
C GLN A 283 -11.58 -17.90 -3.23
N ILE A 284 -10.80 -18.02 -2.16
CA ILE A 284 -11.19 -18.69 -0.90
C ILE A 284 -11.15 -17.68 0.25
N ALA A 285 -11.44 -18.11 1.48
CA ALA A 285 -11.50 -17.20 2.61
C ALA A 285 -10.14 -16.50 2.85
N GLY A 286 -10.14 -15.20 3.13
CA GLY A 286 -8.91 -14.39 3.21
C GLY A 286 -7.92 -14.78 4.32
N LEU A 287 -8.32 -15.66 5.25
CA LEU A 287 -7.46 -16.23 6.30
C LEU A 287 -6.89 -17.60 5.91
N GLU A 288 -7.31 -18.16 4.78
CA GLU A 288 -6.85 -19.47 4.31
C GLU A 288 -5.59 -19.36 3.44
N LEU A 289 -4.88 -20.48 3.38
CA LEU A 289 -3.72 -20.70 2.53
C LEU A 289 -4.04 -21.84 1.55
N ARG A 290 -3.73 -21.63 0.28
CA ARG A 290 -3.79 -22.63 -0.79
C ARG A 290 -2.41 -22.99 -1.30
#